data_AF-U4KLN0-F1
#
_entry.id   AF-U4KLN0-F1
#
_cell.length_a   1.000
_cell.length_b   1.000
_cell.length_c   1.000
_cell.angle_alpha   90.00
_cell.angle_beta   90.00
_cell.angle_gamma   90.00
#
_symmetry.space_group_name_H-M   'P 1'
#
loop_
_entity.id
_entity.type
_entity.pdbx_description
1 polymer ?
#
loop_
_entity_poly.entity_id
_entity_poly.type
_entity_poly.pdbx_seq_one_letter_code
_entity_poly.pdbx_strand_id
1 'polypeptide(L)'
;MDESGMTIFSIFGVVFLIVLVITLVSFISRNKKNNTPIKKIRVGNTVYYLYSIMPSYGRYNNTIVYQLKDKEGNLKGNFNSLSDVLSFLGIDEFPDENDIFN
;
A
#
# COMPACT_ATOMS: atom_id res chain seq x y z
N MET A 1 -2.22 -28.70 -44.53
CA MET A 1 -2.66 -27.90 -43.37
C MET A 1 -3.27 -26.65 -43.97
N ASP A 2 -4.60 -26.63 -44.10
CA ASP A 2 -5.28 -25.60 -44.88
C ASP A 2 -5.17 -24.23 -44.17
N GLU A 3 -5.08 -23.15 -44.95
CA GLU A 3 -4.94 -21.77 -44.45
C GLU A 3 -6.06 -21.38 -43.47
N SER A 4 -7.25 -21.97 -43.65
CA SER A 4 -8.40 -21.86 -42.76
C SER A 4 -8.15 -22.44 -41.36
N GLY A 5 -7.33 -23.50 -41.24
CA GLY A 5 -6.92 -24.05 -39.94
C GLY A 5 -5.95 -23.11 -39.21
N MET A 6 -4.92 -22.59 -39.90
CA MET A 6 -3.93 -21.68 -39.30
C MET A 6 -4.53 -20.35 -38.84
N THR A 7 -5.52 -19.82 -39.56
CA THR A 7 -6.23 -18.58 -39.21
C THR A 7 -7.11 -18.74 -37.98
N ILE A 8 -7.77 -19.88 -37.81
CA ILE A 8 -8.59 -20.14 -36.61
C ILE A 8 -7.71 -20.25 -35.36
N PHE A 9 -6.60 -20.99 -35.42
CA PHE A 9 -5.67 -21.11 -34.29
C PHE A 9 -5.02 -19.77 -33.91
N SER A 10 -4.70 -18.91 -34.89
CA SER A 10 -4.14 -17.59 -34.62
C SER A 10 -5.16 -16.64 -33.98
N ILE A 11 -6.43 -16.68 -34.41
CA ILE A 11 -7.52 -15.91 -33.80
C ILE A 11 -7.72 -16.33 -32.34
N PHE A 12 -7.79 -17.64 -32.06
CA PHE A 12 -7.91 -18.12 -30.67
C PHE A 12 -6.71 -17.73 -29.80
N GLY A 13 -5.49 -17.78 -30.33
CA GLY A 13 -4.29 -17.33 -29.63
C GLY A 13 -4.32 -15.84 -29.27
N VAL A 14 -4.76 -14.99 -30.20
CA VAL A 14 -4.89 -13.54 -29.97
C VAL A 14 -5.96 -13.24 -28.92
N VAL A 15 -7.13 -13.88 -29.02
CA VAL A 15 -8.21 -13.70 -28.03
C VAL A 15 -7.77 -14.15 -26.64
N PHE A 16 -7.06 -15.29 -26.54
CA PHE A 16 -6.51 -15.78 -25.28
C PHE A 16 -5.51 -14.78 -24.67
N LEU A 17 -4.62 -14.21 -25.48
CA LEU A 17 -3.61 -13.26 -25.02
C LEU A 17 -4.25 -11.96 -24.50
N ILE A 18 -5.29 -11.46 -25.16
CA ILE A 18 -6.06 -10.29 -24.70
C ILE A 18 -6.72 -10.57 -23.34
N VAL A 19 -7.37 -11.72 -23.17
CA VAL A 19 -7.99 -12.11 -21.90
C VAL A 19 -6.93 -12.25 -20.79
N LEU A 20 -5.76 -12.81 -21.10
CA LEU A 20 -4.65 -12.94 -20.16
C LEU A 20 -4.09 -11.58 -19.71
N VAL A 21 -3.98 -10.62 -20.62
CA VAL A 21 -3.54 -9.25 -20.28
C VAL A 21 -4.58 -8.54 -19.40
N ILE A 22 -5.87 -8.63 -19.74
CA ILE A 22 -6.95 -7.99 -18.97
C ILE A 22 -7.02 -8.56 -17.55
N THR A 23 -6.86 -9.88 -17.39
CA THR A 23 -6.87 -10.54 -16.08
C THR A 23 -5.67 -10.14 -15.22
N LEU A 24 -4.48 -10.02 -15.80
CA LEU A 24 -3.28 -9.50 -15.11
C LEU A 24 -3.44 -8.05 -14.66
N VAL A 25 -3.91 -7.15 -15.54
CA VAL A 25 -4.11 -5.73 -15.20
C VAL A 25 -5.16 -5.57 -14.10
N SER A 26 -6.24 -6.36 -14.17
CA SER A 26 -7.30 -6.36 -13.16
C SER A 26 -6.82 -6.89 -11.81
N PHE A 27 -5.86 -7.83 -11.79
CA PHE A 27 -5.25 -8.32 -10.56
C PHE A 27 -4.37 -7.25 -9.89
N ILE A 28 -3.59 -6.51 -10.68
CA ILE A 28 -2.69 -5.45 -10.18
C ILE A 28 -3.48 -4.26 -9.60
N SER A 29 -4.61 -3.87 -10.21
CA SER A 29 -5.39 -2.69 -9.78
C SER A 29 -6.20 -2.86 -8.49
N ARG A 30 -6.40 -4.08 -7.99
CA ARG A 30 -7.26 -4.32 -6.81
C ARG A 30 -6.64 -3.90 -5.47
N ASN A 31 -5.39 -3.44 -5.44
CA ASN A 31 -4.67 -3.18 -4.19
C ASN A 31 -4.61 -1.71 -3.75
N LYS A 32 -5.42 -0.81 -4.32
CA LYS A 32 -5.61 0.55 -3.79
C LYS A 32 -6.78 0.58 -2.81
N LYS A 33 -6.55 0.12 -1.58
CA LYS A 33 -7.36 0.57 -0.44
C LYS A 33 -6.99 2.03 -0.13
N ASN A 34 -7.97 2.84 0.25
CA ASN A 34 -7.79 4.22 0.70
C ASN A 34 -6.86 4.24 1.92
N ASN A 35 -5.57 4.38 1.65
CA ASN A 35 -4.48 4.46 2.62
C ASN A 35 -3.91 5.87 2.51
N THR A 36 -4.67 6.88 2.91
CA THR A 36 -4.10 8.21 3.12
C THR A 36 -3.39 8.20 4.48
N PRO A 37 -2.09 8.55 4.54
CA PRO A 37 -1.38 8.66 5.80
C PRO A 37 -2.00 9.77 6.65
N ILE A 38 -2.08 9.57 7.96
CA ILE A 38 -2.54 10.56 8.92
C ILE A 38 -1.47 11.62 9.23
N LYS A 39 -0.19 11.26 9.11
CA LYS A 39 0.95 12.17 9.33
C LYS A 39 2.14 11.70 8.50
N LYS A 40 2.91 12.65 7.98
CA LYS A 40 4.25 12.41 7.42
C LYS A 40 5.27 12.91 8.44
N ILE A 41 6.28 12.10 8.71
CA ILE A 41 7.28 12.37 9.73
C ILE A 41 8.64 12.27 9.08
N ARG A 42 9.48 13.30 9.21
CA ARG A 42 10.87 13.26 8.75
C ARG A 42 11.77 13.14 9.97
N VAL A 43 12.58 12.09 10.00
CA VAL A 43 13.58 11.87 11.04
C VAL A 43 14.93 11.79 10.33
N GLY A 44 15.73 12.86 10.46
CA GLY A 44 16.95 13.03 9.69
C GLY A 44 16.71 12.97 8.17
N ASN A 45 17.31 11.98 7.51
CA ASN A 45 17.21 11.81 6.06
C ASN A 45 16.14 10.81 5.60
N THR A 46 15.31 10.30 6.53
CA THR A 46 14.29 9.29 6.25
C THR A 46 12.90 9.87 6.47
N VAL A 47 11.99 9.58 5.54
CA VAL A 47 10.58 9.98 5.62
C VAL A 47 9.75 8.75 5.94
N TYR A 48 8.90 8.90 6.95
CA TYR A 48 7.94 7.90 7.40
C TYR A 48 6.52 8.40 7.20
N TYR A 49 5.64 7.45 6.96
CA TYR A 49 4.21 7.66 6.76
C TYR A 49 3.47 6.90 7.84
N LEU A 50 2.73 7.63 8.66
CA LEU A 50 1.91 7.08 9.71
C LEU A 50 0.48 6.88 9.22
N TYR A 51 -0.09 5.72 9.46
CA TYR A 51 -1.45 5.36 9.10
C TYR A 51 -2.23 4.97 10.35
N SER A 52 -3.47 5.42 10.45
CA SER A 52 -4.43 4.89 11.42
C SER A 52 -5.20 3.77 10.74
N ILE A 53 -5.14 2.57 11.30
CA ILE A 53 -5.92 1.42 10.84
C ILE A 53 -6.82 0.93 11.97
N MET A 54 -8.07 0.65 11.62
CA MET A 54 -8.98 -0.07 12.49
C MET A 54 -9.03 -1.52 11.98
N PRO A 55 -8.34 -2.48 12.63
CA PRO A 55 -8.34 -3.86 12.19
C PRO A 55 -9.76 -4.42 12.32
N SER A 56 -10.38 -4.73 11.17
CA SER A 56 -11.76 -5.24 11.08
C SER A 56 -11.90 -6.71 11.52
N TYR A 57 -10.97 -7.21 12.35
CA TYR A 57 -11.02 -8.57 12.88
C TYR A 57 -11.83 -8.58 14.19
N GLY A 58 -13.13 -8.82 14.04
CA GLY A 58 -14.07 -9.01 15.13
C GLY A 58 -15.05 -7.83 15.29
N ARG A 59 -16.34 -8.14 15.39
CA ARG A 59 -17.48 -7.20 15.48
C ARG A 59 -17.40 -6.12 16.58
N TYR A 60 -16.38 -6.14 17.44
CA TYR A 60 -16.29 -5.31 18.64
C TYR A 60 -14.88 -4.76 18.95
N ASN A 61 -13.91 -4.87 18.03
CA ASN A 61 -12.58 -4.28 18.26
C ASN A 61 -12.52 -2.86 17.68
N ASN A 62 -12.82 -1.87 18.53
CA ASN A 62 -12.65 -0.45 18.23
C ASN A 62 -11.21 0.05 18.49
N THR A 63 -10.24 -0.85 18.50
CA THR A 63 -8.84 -0.50 18.75
C THR A 63 -8.23 0.11 17.51
N ILE A 64 -7.81 1.37 17.61
CA ILE A 64 -7.00 2.01 16.57
C ILE A 64 -5.58 1.45 16.70
N VAL A 65 -5.04 0.94 15.61
CA VAL A 65 -3.64 0.53 15.49
C VAL A 65 -2.95 1.51 14.54
N TYR A 66 -1.73 1.90 14.87
CA TYR A 66 -0.92 2.80 14.06
C TYR A 66 0.08 1.99 13.26
N GLN A 67 0.04 2.14 11.94
CA GLN A 67 0.99 1.55 11.01
C GLN A 67 2.03 2.58 10.59
N LEU A 68 3.31 2.28 10.80
CA LEU A 68 4.41 3.10 10.31
C LEU A 68 5.01 2.44 9.07
N LYS A 69 5.09 3.19 7.97
CA LYS A 69 5.75 2.75 6.73
C LYS A 69 6.83 3.73 6.32
N ASP A 70 7.84 3.27 5.59
CA ASP A 70 8.80 4.16 4.93
C ASP A 70 8.22 4.76 3.63
N LYS A 71 9.01 5.59 2.96
CA LYS A 71 8.63 6.22 1.68
C LYS A 71 8.43 5.23 0.54
N GLU A 72 9.06 4.07 0.62
CA GLU A 72 8.90 2.96 -0.31
C GLU A 72 7.64 2.13 -0.01
N GLY A 73 6.99 2.37 1.13
CA GLY A 73 5.77 1.68 1.55
C GLY A 73 6.01 0.39 2.34
N ASN A 74 7.25 0.10 2.72
CA ASN A 74 7.58 -1.04 3.57
C ASN A 74 7.13 -0.77 5.01
N LEU A 75 6.51 -1.78 5.62
CA LEU A 75 6.08 -1.70 7.02
C LEU A 75 7.30 -1.72 7.95
N LYS A 76 7.36 -0.73 8.86
CA LYS A 76 8.37 -0.65 9.93
C LYS A 76 7.84 -1.15 11.26
N GLY A 77 6.54 -1.02 11.49
CA GLY A 77 5.89 -1.55 12.70
C GLY A 77 4.40 -1.26 12.76
N ASN A 78 3.73 -2.00 13.64
CA ASN A 78 2.37 -1.75 14.11
C ASN A 78 2.45 -1.36 15.59
N PHE A 79 1.79 -0.27 15.95
CA PHE A 79 1.86 0.33 17.28
C PHE A 79 0.45 0.52 17.84
N ASN A 80 0.28 0.30 19.14
CA ASN A 80 -1.03 0.47 19.78
C ASN A 80 -1.24 1.91 20.29
N SER A 81 -0.17 2.70 20.36
CA SER A 81 -0.22 4.11 20.75
C SER A 81 0.71 4.96 19.87
N LEU A 82 0.46 6.26 19.84
CA LEU A 82 1.35 7.22 19.22
C LEU A 82 2.68 7.37 19.97
N SER A 83 2.68 7.19 21.29
CA SER A 83 3.90 7.24 22.12
C SER A 83 4.89 6.13 21.76
N ASP A 84 4.39 4.94 21.41
CA ASP A 84 5.25 3.84 20.94
C ASP A 84 5.90 4.18 19.59
N VAL A 85 5.19 4.91 18.73
CA VAL A 85 5.73 5.39 17.44
C VAL A 85 6.86 6.39 17.68
N LEU A 86 6.67 7.35 18.59
CA LEU A 86 7.68 8.34 18.96
C LEU A 86 8.93 7.66 19.54
N SER A 87 8.73 6.71 20.46
CA SER A 87 9.79 5.92 21.08
C SER A 87 10.56 5.09 20.05
N PHE A 88 9.87 4.48 19.08
CA PHE A 88 10.50 3.74 17.98
C PHE A 88 11.35 4.64 17.08
N LEU A 89 10.87 5.86 16.81
CA LEU A 89 11.56 6.85 16.00
C LEU A 89 12.68 7.57 16.78
N GLY A 90 12.76 7.41 18.10
CA GLY A 90 13.72 8.09 18.95
C GLY A 90 13.51 9.61 18.99
N ILE A 91 12.26 10.06 18.91
CA ILE A 91 11.88 11.47 18.96
C ILE A 91 10.92 11.72 20.12
N ASP A 92 10.98 12.90 20.71
CA ASP A 92 10.17 13.24 21.89
C ASP A 92 8.76 13.75 21.51
N GLU A 93 8.63 14.36 20.32
CA GLU A 93 7.38 14.93 19.82
C GLU A 93 7.28 14.77 18.30
N PHE A 94 6.05 14.73 17.75
CA PHE A 94 5.86 14.73 16.30
C PHE A 94 6.26 16.09 15.73
N PRO A 95 7.12 16.13 14.70
CA PRO A 95 7.48 17.38 14.07
C PRO A 95 6.23 18.07 13.49
N ASP A 96 6.23 19.39 13.59
CA ASP A 96 5.20 20.19 12.96
C ASP A 96 5.27 20.05 11.44
N GLU A 97 4.11 20.16 10.78
CA GLU A 97 4.01 19.95 9.33
C GLU A 97 4.85 20.96 8.54
N ASN A 98 5.16 22.10 9.17
CA ASN A 98 5.98 23.18 8.61
C ASN A 98 7.49 22.94 8.75
N ASP A 99 7.94 22.03 9.62
CA ASP A 99 9.37 21.69 9.83
C ASP A 99 9.86 20.58 8.88
N ILE A 100 8.98 19.99 8.07
CA ILE A 100 9.35 18.93 7.11
C ILE A 100 10.16 19.50 5.93
N PHE A 101 10.10 20.82 5.72
CA PHE A 101 10.64 21.54 4.54
C PHE A 101 11.79 22.51 4.84
N ASN A 102 12.23 22.65 6.10
CA ASN A 102 13.38 23.49 6.46
C ASN A 102 14.64 22.63 6.70
#